data_AF-A0A7G1IBD4-F1
#
_entry.id   AF-A0A7G1IBD4-F1
#
_cell.length_a   1.000
_cell.length_b   1.000
_cell.length_c   1.000
_cell.angle_alpha   90.00
_cell.angle_beta   90.00
_cell.angle_gamma   90.00
#
_symmetry.space_group_name_H-M   'P 1'
#
loop_
_entity.id
_entity.type
_entity.pdbx_description
1 polymer ?
#
loop_
_entity_poly.entity_id
_entity_poly.type
_entity_poly.pdbx_seq_one_letter_code
_entity_poly.pdbx_strand_id
1 'polypeptide(L)'
;MPREWAALTVEKQRADPDSTLSFFRRALQLRREHDQFDGSQIDWLPATGDALVFRRRGGGLVCALNAGRHPTTLPPGELLMASGPLVDGQLPPDTAAWLV
;
A
#
# COMPACT_ATOMS: atom_id res chain seq x y z
N MET A 1 19.00 -4.73 -25.80
CA MET A 1 17.87 -4.25 -24.96
C MET A 1 17.84 -2.74 -25.02
N PRO A 2 16.66 -2.10 -24.95
CA PRO A 2 16.56 -0.66 -24.78
C PRO A 2 17.36 -0.20 -23.54
N ARG A 3 18.05 0.94 -23.64
CA ARG A 3 19.01 1.38 -22.61
C ARG A 3 18.30 1.67 -21.28
N GLU A 4 17.07 2.15 -21.36
CA GLU A 4 16.19 2.43 -20.23
C GLU A 4 15.83 1.18 -19.41
N TRP A 5 15.82 -0.02 -20.01
CA TRP A 5 15.49 -1.26 -19.29
C TRP A 5 16.66 -1.79 -18.47
N ALA A 6 17.89 -1.38 -18.79
CA ALA A 6 19.07 -1.86 -18.09
C ALA A 6 19.03 -1.52 -16.59
N ALA A 7 18.27 -0.51 -16.17
CA ALA A 7 18.07 -0.15 -14.76
C ALA A 7 16.94 -0.93 -14.06
N LEU A 8 16.03 -1.56 -14.81
CA LEU A 8 14.81 -2.17 -14.29
C LEU A 8 14.89 -3.70 -14.20
N THR A 9 16.09 -4.27 -14.25
CA THR A 9 16.28 -5.72 -14.21
C THR A 9 16.01 -6.26 -12.81
N VAL A 10 15.57 -7.51 -12.73
CA VAL A 10 15.39 -8.23 -11.45
C VAL A 10 16.68 -8.26 -10.65
N GLU A 11 17.84 -8.42 -11.30
CA GLU A 11 19.14 -8.39 -10.63
C GLU A 11 19.37 -7.08 -9.88
N LYS A 12 19.15 -5.93 -10.55
CA LYS A 12 19.33 -4.62 -9.91
C LYS A 12 18.31 -4.38 -8.80
N GLN A 13 17.05 -4.71 -9.03
CA GLN A 13 16.02 -4.55 -8.01
C GLN A 13 16.24 -5.48 -6.80
N ARG A 14 16.80 -6.67 -6.99
CA ARG A 14 17.17 -7.57 -5.87
C ARG A 14 18.25 -6.97 -4.97
N ALA A 15 19.16 -6.18 -5.52
CA ALA A 15 20.22 -5.52 -4.77
C ALA A 15 19.75 -4.22 -4.09
N ASP A 16 18.59 -3.70 -4.46
CA ASP A 16 18.04 -2.44 -3.98
C ASP A 16 16.86 -2.69 -3.01
N PRO A 17 17.03 -2.40 -1.70
CA PRO A 17 15.98 -2.60 -0.70
C PRO A 17 14.76 -1.69 -0.91
N ASP A 18 14.92 -0.57 -1.60
CA ASP A 18 13.86 0.41 -1.86
C ASP A 18 13.17 0.18 -3.23
N SER A 19 13.54 -0.88 -3.93
CA SER A 19 12.95 -1.21 -5.24
C SER A 19 11.51 -1.72 -5.15
N THR A 20 10.78 -1.62 -6.26
CA THR A 20 9.44 -2.20 -6.42
C THR A 20 9.40 -3.70 -6.07
N LEU A 21 10.43 -4.47 -6.43
CA LEU A 21 10.52 -5.90 -6.10
C LEU A 21 10.60 -6.10 -4.59
N SER A 22 11.47 -5.36 -3.91
CA SER A 22 11.64 -5.44 -2.45
C SER A 22 10.35 -5.04 -1.72
N PHE A 23 9.70 -3.97 -2.19
CA PHE A 23 8.37 -3.55 -1.71
C PHE A 23 7.34 -4.69 -1.79
N PHE A 24 7.13 -5.29 -2.96
CA PHE A 24 6.12 -6.35 -3.11
C PHE A 24 6.47 -7.61 -2.31
N ARG A 25 7.75 -7.95 -2.17
CA ARG A 25 8.16 -9.08 -1.32
C ARG A 25 7.79 -8.83 0.14
N ARG A 26 8.03 -7.62 0.66
CA ARG A 26 7.63 -7.23 2.01
C ARG A 26 6.12 -7.23 2.18
N ALA A 27 5.38 -6.69 1.21
CA ALA A 27 3.91 -6.67 1.23
C ALA A 27 3.31 -8.09 1.25
N LEU A 28 3.87 -9.01 0.45
CA LEU A 28 3.45 -10.41 0.43
C LEU A 28 3.83 -11.15 1.71
N GLN A 29 4.95 -10.81 2.33
CA GLN A 29 5.35 -11.36 3.63
C GLN A 29 4.35 -10.94 4.72
N LEU A 30 4.08 -9.64 4.84
CA LEU A 30 3.09 -9.11 5.80
C LEU A 30 1.74 -9.78 5.63
N ARG A 31 1.28 -9.96 4.39
CA ARG A 31 0.02 -10.64 4.09
C ARG A 31 -0.05 -12.09 4.60
N ARG A 32 1.08 -12.79 4.72
CA ARG A 32 1.14 -14.17 5.23
C ARG A 32 1.26 -14.25 6.74
N GLU A 33 1.85 -13.22 7.36
CA GLU A 33 2.21 -13.21 8.78
C GLU A 33 1.13 -12.56 9.66
N HIS A 34 0.14 -11.90 9.07
CA HIS A 34 -0.88 -11.12 9.78
C HIS A 34 -2.30 -11.62 9.50
N ASP A 35 -2.98 -12.09 10.54
CA ASP A 35 -4.38 -12.53 10.48
C ASP A 35 -5.34 -11.41 10.05
N GLN A 36 -4.91 -10.14 10.13
CA GLN A 36 -5.73 -9.03 9.64
C GLN A 36 -6.00 -9.09 8.12
N PHE A 37 -5.18 -9.87 7.39
CA PHE A 37 -5.38 -10.20 5.99
C PHE A 37 -6.30 -11.42 5.77
N ASP A 38 -6.95 -11.96 6.80
CA ASP A 38 -7.91 -13.02 6.60
C ASP A 38 -9.24 -12.52 6.01
N GLY A 39 -9.99 -13.46 5.46
CA GLY A 39 -11.27 -13.21 4.81
C GLY A 39 -11.16 -12.89 3.31
N SER A 40 -12.25 -13.21 2.61
CA SER A 40 -12.36 -13.07 1.16
C SER A 40 -13.24 -11.90 0.72
N GLN A 41 -13.91 -11.23 1.66
CA GLN A 41 -14.83 -10.13 1.41
C GLN A 41 -14.27 -8.81 1.92
N ILE A 42 -14.74 -7.71 1.32
CA ILE A 42 -14.42 -6.36 1.76
C ILE A 42 -15.71 -5.60 2.10
N ASP A 43 -15.61 -4.73 3.10
CA ASP A 43 -16.60 -3.71 3.43
C ASP A 43 -16.06 -2.36 2.97
N TRP A 44 -16.77 -1.68 2.08
CA TRP A 44 -16.42 -0.31 1.70
C TRP A 44 -16.69 0.63 2.87
N LEU A 45 -15.71 1.50 3.17
CA LEU A 45 -15.82 2.52 4.19
C LEU A 45 -16.06 3.89 3.55
N PRO A 46 -16.72 4.82 4.25
CA PRO A 46 -16.80 6.20 3.79
C PRO A 46 -15.40 6.79 3.59
N ALA A 47 -15.21 7.47 2.47
CA ALA A 47 -13.96 8.12 2.10
C ALA A 47 -14.25 9.54 1.58
N THR A 48 -13.29 10.44 1.73
CA THR A 48 -13.41 11.83 1.26
C THR A 48 -12.68 12.01 -0.08
N GLY A 49 -13.28 12.78 -0.99
CA GLY A 49 -12.70 13.05 -2.31
C GLY A 49 -12.57 11.79 -3.15
N ASP A 50 -11.44 11.66 -3.85
CA ASP A 50 -11.13 10.52 -4.74
C ASP A 50 -10.38 9.38 -4.01
N ALA A 51 -10.51 9.31 -2.67
CA ALA A 51 -9.97 8.22 -1.89
C ALA A 51 -10.89 7.00 -1.91
N LEU A 52 -10.30 5.81 -1.94
CA LEU A 52 -10.98 4.52 -1.82
C LEU A 52 -10.52 3.86 -0.53
N VAL A 53 -11.45 3.60 0.37
CA VAL A 53 -11.15 2.94 1.65
C VAL A 53 -12.03 1.72 1.82
N PHE A 54 -11.43 0.57 2.14
CA PHE A 54 -12.15 -0.64 2.45
C PHE A 54 -11.52 -1.37 3.63
N ARG A 55 -12.34 -2.15 4.33
CA ARG A 55 -11.92 -3.07 5.39
C ARG A 55 -12.09 -4.50 4.95
N ARG A 56 -11.14 -5.36 5.28
CA ARG A 56 -11.24 -6.82 5.10
C ARG A 56 -12.18 -7.41 6.13
N ARG A 57 -13.27 -8.01 5.68
CA ARG A 57 -14.24 -8.67 6.57
C ARG A 57 -13.65 -10.00 7.03
N GLY A 58 -13.50 -10.17 8.35
CA GLY A 58 -12.89 -11.36 8.96
C GLY A 58 -11.56 -11.04 9.64
N GLY A 59 -10.62 -10.40 8.93
CA GLY A 59 -9.32 -10.02 9.49
C GLY A 59 -9.26 -8.59 10.05
N GLY A 60 -9.98 -7.63 9.47
CA GLY A 60 -10.05 -6.26 9.98
C GLY A 60 -9.04 -5.27 9.39
N LEU A 61 -8.11 -5.69 8.53
CA LEU A 61 -7.22 -4.78 7.81
C LEU A 61 -8.00 -3.69 7.07
N VAL A 62 -7.61 -2.44 7.25
CA VAL A 62 -8.09 -1.30 6.46
C VAL A 62 -7.07 -0.98 5.37
N CYS A 63 -7.54 -0.87 4.13
CA CYS A 63 -6.76 -0.39 3.00
C CYS A 63 -7.30 0.96 2.55
N ALA A 64 -6.44 1.97 2.50
CA ALA A 64 -6.72 3.27 1.93
C ALA A 64 -5.91 3.46 0.65
N LEU A 65 -6.55 3.89 -0.43
CA LEU A 65 -5.93 4.22 -1.71
C LEU A 65 -6.32 5.66 -2.07
N ASN A 66 -5.34 6.51 -2.34
CA ASN A 66 -5.57 7.83 -2.89
C ASN A 66 -5.44 7.80 -4.41
N ALA A 67 -6.57 7.74 -5.11
CA ALA A 67 -6.63 7.84 -6.57
C ALA A 67 -6.87 9.28 -7.07
N GLY A 68 -6.77 10.26 -6.16
CA GLY A 68 -6.99 11.67 -6.42
C GLY A 68 -5.73 12.45 -6.72
N ARG A 69 -5.90 13.79 -6.78
CA ARG A 69 -4.81 14.74 -7.05
C ARG A 69 -4.31 15.48 -5.81
N HIS A 70 -4.94 15.27 -4.66
CA HIS A 70 -4.61 15.95 -3.42
C HIS A 70 -4.33 14.94 -2.31
N PRO A 71 -3.42 15.25 -1.37
CA PRO A 71 -3.24 14.42 -0.18
C PRO A 71 -4.55 14.17 0.57
N THR A 72 -4.71 12.98 1.12
CA THR A 72 -5.90 12.60 1.88
C THR A 72 -5.50 12.10 3.28
N THR A 73 -6.36 12.33 4.26
CA THR A 73 -6.13 11.89 5.63
C THR A 73 -6.22 10.37 5.71
N LEU A 74 -5.31 9.75 6.47
CA LEU A 74 -5.37 8.32 6.73
C LEU A 74 -6.56 7.99 7.64
N PRO A 75 -7.26 6.85 7.41
CA PRO A 75 -8.18 6.30 8.39
C PRO A 75 -7.49 6.04 9.73
N PRO A 76 -8.23 5.91 10.85
CA PRO A 76 -7.64 5.50 12.11
C PRO A 76 -7.06 4.09 12.03
N GLY A 77 -5.92 3.88 12.70
CA GLY A 77 -5.22 2.60 12.80
C GLY A 77 -3.71 2.78 12.85
N GLU A 78 -3.00 1.71 13.18
CA GLU A 78 -1.55 1.65 13.09
C GLU A 78 -1.14 1.40 11.63
N LEU A 79 -0.25 2.23 11.08
CA LEU A 79 0.26 2.05 9.73
C LEU A 79 1.19 0.84 9.65
N LEU A 80 0.76 -0.21 8.94
CA LEU A 80 1.60 -1.37 8.66
C LEU A 80 2.55 -1.15 7.49
N MET A 81 2.06 -0.50 6.43
CA MET A 81 2.81 -0.28 5.19
C MET A 81 2.15 0.80 4.34
N ALA A 82 2.95 1.60 3.63
CA ALA A 82 2.50 2.46 2.55
C ALA A 82 3.31 2.21 1.27
N SER A 83 2.69 2.39 0.10
CA SER A 83 3.36 2.25 -1.21
C SER A 83 4.26 3.43 -1.57
N GLY A 84 4.24 4.48 -0.75
CA GLY A 84 5.08 5.68 -0.87
C GLY A 84 5.16 6.40 0.48
N PRO A 85 6.07 7.38 0.61
CA PRO A 85 6.22 8.14 1.85
C PRO A 85 4.95 8.95 2.13
N LEU A 86 4.58 9.03 3.40
CA LEU A 86 3.57 9.99 3.85
C LEU A 86 4.14 11.40 3.82
N VAL A 87 3.31 12.39 3.51
CA VAL A 87 3.67 13.81 3.54
C VAL A 87 2.80 14.48 4.60
N ASP A 88 3.43 15.03 5.63
CA ASP A 88 2.73 15.65 6.78
C ASP A 88 1.67 14.74 7.43
N GLY A 89 1.95 13.43 7.47
CA GLY A 89 1.03 12.41 8.01
C GLY A 89 -0.16 12.08 7.10
N GLN A 90 -0.20 12.61 5.88
CA GLN A 90 -1.24 12.35 4.89
C GLN A 90 -0.76 11.40 3.79
N LEU A 91 -1.71 10.74 3.15
CA LEU A 91 -1.50 9.82 2.03
C LEU A 91 -1.49 10.62 0.71
N PRO A 92 -0.34 10.76 0.01
CA PRO A 92 -0.25 11.51 -1.24
C PRO A 92 -1.04 10.87 -2.40
N PRO A 93 -1.24 11.59 -3.52
CA PRO A 93 -1.73 11.00 -4.76
C PRO A 93 -0.97 9.74 -5.17
N ASP A 94 -1.66 8.81 -5.83
CA ASP A 94 -1.10 7.57 -6.39
C ASP A 94 -0.43 6.65 -5.36
N THR A 95 -0.86 6.73 -4.09
CA THR A 95 -0.35 5.88 -3.01
C THR A 95 -1.47 5.13 -2.27
N ALA A 96 -1.10 3.98 -1.70
CA ALA A 96 -1.96 3.18 -0.84
C ALA A 96 -1.30 2.91 0.51
N ALA A 97 -2.10 2.74 1.55
CA ALA A 97 -1.69 2.41 2.90
C ALA A 97 -2.54 1.27 3.48
N TRP A 98 -1.90 0.44 4.30
CA TRP A 98 -2.49 -0.64 5.08
C TRP A 98 -2.44 -0.28 6.55
N LEU A 99 -3.58 -0.39 7.24
CA LEU A 99 -3.74 -0.06 8.65
C LEU A 99 -4.48 -1.16 9.42
N VAL A 100 -4.18 -1.30 10.71
CA VAL A 100 -4.82 -2.24 11.66
C VAL A 100 -5.20 -1.59 12.98
#